data_AF-A0A7X5WMH2-F1
#
_entry.id   AF-A0A7X5WMH2-F1
#
_cell.length_a   1.000
_cell.length_b   1.000
_cell.length_c   1.000
_cell.angle_alpha   90.00
_cell.angle_beta   90.00
_cell.angle_gamma   90.00
#
_symmetry.space_group_name_H-M   'P 1'
#
loop_
_entity.id
_entity.type
_entity.pdbx_description
1 polymer ?
#
loop_
_entity_poly.entity_id
_entity_poly.type
_entity_poly.pdbx_seq_one_letter_code
_entity_poly.pdbx_strand_id
1 'polypeptide(L)'
;LDHPYEGLAVVAVDPAEGVSEDELTSHLHDTALPALMRDSGVASMVSWHYQDLGSGDTDRAPMDLGMPPGPHERNLQLFFLDEEPTAVWDRFRAYADDLAASGKGEVVFAAPFLPTIVGTDTYTDQLW
;
A
#
# COMPACT_ATOMS: atom_id res chain seq x y z
N LEU A 1 -12.79 15.38 -13.67
CA LEU A 1 -13.88 14.40 -13.46
C LEU A 1 -13.68 13.17 -14.33
N ASP A 2 -13.08 13.31 -15.52
CA ASP A 2 -12.46 12.18 -16.23
C ASP A 2 -10.94 12.26 -16.08
N HIS A 3 -10.40 11.63 -15.04
CA HIS A 3 -8.97 11.30 -14.98
C HIS A 3 -8.88 9.80 -14.74
N PRO A 4 -8.86 8.98 -15.82
CA PRO A 4 -8.62 7.56 -15.63
C PRO A 4 -7.17 7.41 -15.14
N TYR A 5 -7.01 6.90 -13.93
CA TYR A 5 -5.70 6.44 -13.48
C TYR A 5 -5.32 5.21 -14.31
N GLU A 6 -4.08 5.17 -14.79
CA GLU A 6 -3.54 4.03 -15.55
C GLU A 6 -3.24 2.83 -14.63
N GLY A 7 -3.24 3.05 -13.32
CA GLY A 7 -3.11 1.97 -12.35
C GLY A 7 -3.38 2.37 -10.92
N LEU A 8 -3.24 1.36 -10.06
CA LEU A 8 -3.40 1.46 -8.62
C LEU A 8 -2.29 0.63 -7.96
N ALA A 9 -1.77 1.07 -6.82
CA ALA A 9 -0.92 0.23 -5.98
C ALA A 9 -1.48 0.18 -4.55
N VAL A 10 -1.53 -1.04 -4.00
CA VAL A 10 -1.90 -1.28 -2.60
C VAL A 10 -0.64 -1.68 -1.84
N VAL A 11 -0.31 -0.96 -0.78
CA VAL A 11 0.87 -1.21 0.04
C VAL A 11 0.46 -1.31 1.51
N ALA A 12 0.95 -2.31 2.23
CA ALA A 12 0.81 -2.40 3.67
C ALA A 12 2.19 -2.21 4.33
N VAL A 13 2.24 -1.34 5.33
CA VAL A 13 3.44 -0.99 6.09
C VAL A 13 3.21 -1.28 7.57
N ASP A 14 4.08 -2.10 8.16
CA ASP A 14 4.13 -2.32 9.60
C ASP A 14 5.23 -1.44 10.22
N PRO A 15 5.04 -0.89 11.43
CA PRO A 15 6.15 -0.26 12.15
C PRO A 15 7.19 -1.32 12.53
N ALA A 16 8.46 -0.91 12.56
CA ALA A 16 9.51 -1.77 13.08
C ALA A 16 9.35 -1.98 14.59
N GLU A 17 9.97 -3.03 15.14
CA GLU A 17 9.87 -3.35 16.56
C GLU A 17 10.30 -2.16 17.44
N GLY A 18 9.42 -1.74 18.35
CA GLY A 18 9.67 -0.62 19.26
C GLY A 18 9.49 0.77 18.65
N VAL A 19 9.09 0.88 17.38
CA VAL A 19 8.79 2.15 16.72
C VAL A 19 7.33 2.55 16.97
N SER A 20 7.13 3.79 17.40
CA SER A 20 5.78 4.34 17.58
C SER A 20 5.13 4.72 16.24
N GLU A 21 3.80 4.79 16.23
CA GLU A 21 3.03 5.26 15.08
C GLU A 21 3.46 6.67 14.63
N ASP A 22 3.72 7.57 15.58
CA ASP A 22 4.17 8.95 15.29
C ASP A 22 5.54 8.97 14.61
N GLU A 23 6.47 8.08 15.01
CA GLU A 23 7.79 7.99 14.39
C GLU A 23 7.72 7.46 12.95
N LEU A 24 6.91 6.41 12.73
CA LEU A 24 6.66 5.90 11.38
C LEU A 24 5.99 6.99 10.52
N THR A 25 4.94 7.63 11.05
CA THR A 25 4.19 8.68 10.34
C THR A 25 5.08 9.86 9.97
N SER A 26 5.96 10.28 10.89
CA SER A 26 6.92 11.36 10.65
C SER A 26 7.91 10.99 9.54
N HIS A 27 8.46 9.76 9.55
CA HIS A 27 9.36 9.30 8.49
C HIS A 27 8.67 9.19 7.13
N LEU A 28 7.44 8.64 7.11
CA LEU A 28 6.60 8.58 5.92
C LEU A 28 6.37 9.97 5.33
N HIS A 29 5.93 10.92 6.16
CA HIS A 29 5.57 12.27 5.72
C HIS A 29 6.79 13.10 5.27
N ASP A 30 7.90 13.02 6.01
CA ASP A 30 9.03 13.92 5.79
C ASP A 30 10.05 13.37 4.78
N THR A 31 10.12 12.05 4.61
CA THR A 31 11.15 11.38 3.78
C THR A 31 10.55 10.47 2.72
N ALA A 32 9.87 9.41 3.13
CA ALA A 32 9.57 8.28 2.23
C ALA A 32 8.51 8.65 1.16
N LEU A 33 7.40 9.26 1.55
CA LEU A 33 6.33 9.67 0.62
C LEU A 33 6.76 10.81 -0.31
N PRO A 34 7.44 11.88 0.16
CA PRO A 34 7.98 12.89 -0.74
C PRO A 34 8.94 12.33 -1.80
N ALA A 35 9.80 11.36 -1.42
CA ALA A 35 10.71 10.72 -2.36
C ALA A 35 9.97 9.85 -3.39
N LEU A 36 8.94 9.11 -2.95
CA LEU A 36 8.09 8.30 -3.83
C LEU A 36 7.32 9.17 -4.83
N MET A 37 6.68 10.24 -4.36
CA MET A 37 5.68 11.01 -5.11
C MET A 37 6.27 12.14 -5.98
N ARG A 38 7.38 12.76 -5.56
CA ARG A 38 7.92 13.92 -6.29
C ARG A 38 8.35 13.54 -7.70
N ASP A 39 7.90 14.33 -8.67
CA ASP A 39 8.20 14.18 -10.09
C ASP A 39 8.00 12.73 -10.57
N SER A 40 6.84 12.14 -10.24
CA SER A 40 6.51 10.73 -10.46
C SER A 40 5.12 10.57 -11.11
N GLY A 41 4.85 9.38 -11.64
CA GLY A 41 3.51 8.94 -12.06
C GLY A 41 2.57 8.60 -10.89
N VAL A 42 2.92 8.89 -9.63
CA VAL A 42 2.01 8.75 -8.48
C VAL A 42 1.22 10.05 -8.31
N ALA A 43 -0.06 10.02 -8.67
CA ALA A 43 -0.92 11.20 -8.68
C ALA A 43 -1.41 11.59 -7.28
N SER A 44 -1.83 10.61 -6.50
CA SER A 44 -2.32 10.80 -5.14
C SER A 44 -2.22 9.53 -4.33
N MET A 45 -2.28 9.68 -3.00
CA MET A 45 -2.34 8.56 -2.07
C MET A 45 -3.31 8.83 -0.94
N VAL A 46 -3.84 7.75 -0.38
CA VAL A 46 -4.62 7.74 0.86
C VAL A 46 -4.09 6.62 1.76
N SER A 47 -3.97 6.89 3.05
CA SER A 47 -3.42 5.98 4.06
C SER A 47 -4.38 5.92 5.23
N TRP A 48 -4.53 4.73 5.79
CA TRP A 48 -5.32 4.49 6.98
C TRP A 48 -4.69 3.34 7.76
N HIS A 49 -4.93 3.34 9.07
CA HIS A 49 -4.67 2.19 9.92
C HIS A 49 -5.98 1.66 10.45
N TYR A 50 -6.01 0.36 10.73
CA TYR A 50 -7.19 -0.25 11.33
C TYR A 50 -7.35 0.24 12.76
N GLN A 51 -8.57 0.65 13.11
CA GLN A 51 -8.93 0.97 14.49
C GLN A 51 -9.65 -0.25 15.05
N ASP A 52 -9.06 -0.91 16.04
CA ASP A 52 -9.74 -1.96 16.78
C ASP A 52 -10.89 -1.35 17.58
N LEU A 53 -12.12 -1.69 17.20
CA LEU A 53 -13.34 -1.22 17.86
C LEU A 53 -13.56 -1.86 19.24
N GLY A 54 -12.61 -2.67 19.74
CA GLY A 54 -12.63 -3.21 21.10
C GLY A 54 -13.64 -4.33 21.30
N SER A 55 -14.23 -4.85 20.23
CA SER A 55 -15.07 -6.04 20.26
C SER A 55 -14.53 -7.04 19.25
N GLY A 56 -14.24 -8.26 19.71
CA GLY A 56 -13.82 -9.40 18.88
C GLY A 56 -14.84 -9.73 17.78
N ASP A 57 -14.88 -8.91 16.73
CA ASP A 57 -15.76 -9.09 15.58
C ASP A 57 -15.36 -10.34 14.79
N THR A 58 -14.09 -10.73 14.89
CA THR A 58 -13.61 -12.06 14.47
C THR A 58 -14.07 -13.17 15.43
N ASP A 59 -14.12 -12.91 16.75
CA ASP A 59 -14.61 -13.89 17.73
C ASP A 59 -16.12 -14.14 17.59
N ARG A 60 -16.86 -13.15 17.07
CA ARG A 60 -18.29 -13.25 16.74
C ARG A 60 -18.56 -13.69 15.30
N ALA A 61 -17.52 -13.86 14.49
CA ALA A 61 -17.70 -14.34 13.14
C ALA A 61 -18.28 -15.77 13.20
N PRO A 62 -19.28 -16.11 12.37
CA PRO A 62 -19.90 -17.43 12.38
C PRO A 62 -18.96 -18.56 11.95
N MET A 63 -17.76 -18.21 11.48
CA MET A 63 -16.72 -19.12 11.06
C MET A 63 -15.34 -18.50 11.30
N ASP A 64 -14.34 -19.37 11.50
CA ASP A 64 -12.95 -18.97 11.55
C ASP A 64 -12.56 -18.34 10.20
N LEU A 65 -12.21 -17.06 10.24
CA LEU A 65 -11.83 -16.29 9.05
C LEU A 65 -10.35 -16.53 8.65
N GLY A 66 -9.64 -17.35 9.42
CA GLY A 66 -8.26 -17.74 9.14
C GLY A 66 -7.27 -16.74 9.73
N MET A 67 -6.35 -16.25 8.89
CA MET A 67 -5.20 -15.46 9.33
C MET A 67 -5.61 -14.29 10.23
N PRO A 68 -4.95 -14.10 11.38
CA PRO A 68 -5.22 -12.95 12.23
C PRO A 68 -4.94 -11.66 11.44
N PRO A 69 -5.63 -10.55 11.78
CA PRO A 69 -5.27 -9.26 11.21
C PRO A 69 -3.80 -8.95 11.49
N GLY A 70 -3.18 -8.13 10.64
CA GLY A 70 -1.86 -7.57 10.91
C GLY A 70 -1.82 -6.80 12.24
N PRO A 71 -0.65 -6.29 12.65
CA PRO A 71 -0.57 -5.46 13.85
C PRO A 71 -1.53 -4.27 13.74
N HIS A 72 -2.03 -3.80 14.88
CA HIS A 72 -3.01 -2.71 14.93
C HIS A 72 -2.48 -1.43 14.28
N GLU A 73 -1.17 -1.22 14.37
CA GLU A 73 -0.43 -0.09 13.84
C GLU A 73 -0.14 -0.19 12.33
N ARG A 74 -0.60 -1.26 11.66
CA ARG A 74 -0.42 -1.44 10.22
C ARG A 74 -1.09 -0.31 9.45
N ASN A 75 -0.31 0.36 8.62
CA ASN A 75 -0.79 1.33 7.65
C ASN A 75 -1.12 0.62 6.33
N LEU A 76 -2.36 0.75 5.86
CA LEU A 76 -2.77 0.38 4.52
C LEU A 76 -2.84 1.62 3.64
N GLN A 77 -2.08 1.60 2.56
CA GLN A 77 -1.88 2.71 1.66
C GLN A 77 -2.40 2.34 0.26
N LEU A 78 -3.08 3.29 -0.36
CA LEU A 78 -3.58 3.17 -1.71
C LEU A 78 -3.05 4.34 -2.55
N PHE A 79 -2.36 4.01 -3.62
CA PHE A 79 -1.73 4.96 -4.53
C PHE A 79 -2.43 4.93 -5.89
N PHE A 80 -2.88 6.08 -6.35
CA PHE A 80 -3.45 6.26 -7.68
C PHE A 80 -2.36 6.71 -8.65
N LEU A 81 -2.26 6.03 -9.79
CA LEU A 81 -1.14 6.17 -10.71
C LEU A 81 -1.59 6.76 -12.06
N ASP A 82 -0.91 7.80 -12.52
CA ASP A 82 -1.07 8.37 -13.86
C ASP A 82 -0.28 7.58 -14.91
N GLU A 83 0.58 6.66 -14.47
CA GLU A 83 1.33 5.73 -15.32
C GLU A 83 1.00 4.28 -14.94
N GLU A 84 1.16 3.39 -15.90
CA GLU A 84 1.06 1.94 -15.69
C GLU A 84 1.99 1.46 -14.55
N PRO A 85 1.53 0.62 -13.60
CA PRO A 85 2.29 0.27 -12.40
C PRO A 85 3.72 -0.22 -12.63
N THR A 86 4.00 -0.95 -13.72
CA THR A 86 5.34 -1.46 -14.01
C THR A 86 6.35 -0.34 -14.33
N ALA A 87 5.90 0.79 -14.86
CA ALA A 87 6.75 1.95 -15.18
C ALA A 87 7.27 2.65 -13.92
N VAL A 88 6.51 2.59 -12.81
CA VAL A 88 6.84 3.30 -11.56
C VAL A 88 7.30 2.36 -10.43
N TRP A 89 7.27 1.04 -10.64
CA TRP A 89 7.47 0.05 -9.57
C TRP A 89 8.84 0.13 -8.87
N ASP A 90 9.89 0.57 -9.58
CA ASP A 90 11.20 0.82 -8.96
C ASP A 90 11.15 1.82 -7.81
N ARG A 91 10.23 2.79 -7.87
CA ARG A 91 10.04 3.76 -6.78
C ARG A 91 9.41 3.12 -5.55
N PHE A 92 8.49 2.18 -5.74
CA PHE A 92 7.91 1.40 -4.64
C PHE A 92 8.95 0.47 -3.99
N ARG A 93 9.87 -0.09 -4.78
CA ARG A 93 11.04 -0.81 -4.24
C ARG A 93 11.92 0.10 -3.40
N ALA A 94 12.30 1.27 -3.93
CA ALA A 94 13.11 2.24 -3.20
C ALA A 94 12.42 2.75 -1.92
N TYR A 95 11.10 2.94 -1.96
CA TYR A 95 10.28 3.27 -0.80
C TYR A 95 10.32 2.16 0.28
N ALA A 96 10.22 0.89 -0.11
CA ALA A 96 10.36 -0.24 0.81
C ALA A 96 11.77 -0.31 1.40
N ASP A 97 12.80 -0.11 0.58
CA ASP A 97 14.20 -0.11 1.00
C ASP A 97 14.50 1.02 2.01
N ASP A 98 13.94 2.22 1.79
CA ASP A 98 14.07 3.36 2.71
C ASP A 98 13.42 3.09 4.07
N LEU A 99 12.22 2.51 4.09
CA LEU A 99 11.55 2.13 5.34
C LEU A 99 12.37 1.09 6.13
N ALA A 100 12.88 0.06 5.44
CA ALA A 100 13.71 -0.96 6.06
C ALA A 100 15.05 -0.39 6.56
N ALA A 101 15.73 0.43 5.75
CA ALA A 101 17.03 1.01 6.08
C ALA A 101 16.97 2.06 7.20
N SER A 102 15.87 2.82 7.27
CA SER A 102 15.61 3.78 8.35
C SER A 102 15.30 3.10 9.68
N GLY A 103 14.92 1.81 9.64
CA GLY A 103 14.45 1.06 10.80
C GLY A 103 13.13 1.59 11.35
N LYS A 104 12.33 2.28 10.52
CA LYS A 104 11.03 2.86 10.93
C LYS A 104 9.85 1.96 10.59
N GLY A 105 9.96 1.16 9.54
CA GLY A 105 8.91 0.23 9.17
C GLY A 105 9.35 -0.79 8.14
N GLU A 106 8.44 -1.68 7.79
CA GLU A 106 8.62 -2.70 6.78
C GLU A 106 7.40 -2.75 5.87
N VAL A 107 7.63 -2.82 4.55
CA VAL A 107 6.57 -3.10 3.59
C VAL A 107 6.30 -4.60 3.60
N VAL A 108 5.18 -5.00 4.21
CA VAL A 108 4.78 -6.40 4.38
C VAL A 108 3.87 -6.91 3.26
N PHE A 109 3.36 -5.99 2.43
CA PHE A 109 2.59 -6.31 1.23
C PHE A 109 2.71 -5.15 0.22
N ALA A 110 2.91 -5.47 -1.05
CA ALA A 110 2.84 -4.50 -2.13
C ALA A 110 2.27 -5.19 -3.37
N ALA A 111 1.15 -4.70 -3.88
CA ALA A 111 0.49 -5.24 -5.05
C ALA A 111 0.16 -4.13 -6.06
N PRO A 112 0.73 -4.17 -7.28
CA PRO A 112 0.25 -3.36 -8.38
C PRO A 112 -1.06 -3.94 -8.90
N PHE A 113 -1.96 -3.07 -9.32
CA PHE A 113 -3.19 -3.44 -10.00
C PHE A 113 -3.24 -2.76 -11.37
N LEU A 114 -3.27 -3.60 -12.40
CA LEU A 114 -3.50 -3.21 -13.78
C LEU A 114 -5.01 -3.20 -14.05
N PRO A 115 -5.60 -2.06 -14.46
CA PRO A 115 -7.01 -1.99 -14.74
C PRO A 115 -7.37 -2.89 -15.93
N THR A 116 -8.46 -3.65 -15.77
CA THR A 116 -9.02 -4.43 -16.86
C THR A 116 -9.78 -3.53 -17.83
N ILE A 117 -9.61 -3.76 -19.13
CA ILE A 117 -10.40 -3.07 -20.16
C ILE A 117 -11.62 -3.94 -20.48
N VAL A 118 -12.72 -3.67 -19.77
CA VAL A 118 -13.97 -4.44 -19.88
C VAL A 118 -14.45 -4.48 -21.34
N GLY A 119 -14.75 -5.70 -21.83
CA GLY A 119 -15.21 -5.91 -23.20
C GLY A 119 -14.09 -6.13 -24.23
N THR A 120 -12.84 -6.32 -23.77
CA THR A 120 -11.69 -6.67 -24.62
C THR A 120 -11.01 -7.94 -24.14
N ASP A 121 -10.24 -8.58 -25.02
CA ASP A 121 -9.35 -9.70 -24.67
C ASP A 121 -8.00 -9.23 -24.10
N THR A 122 -7.88 -7.95 -23.74
CA THR A 122 -6.63 -7.36 -23.24
C THR A 122 -6.17 -8.10 -22.00
N TYR A 123 -4.93 -8.59 -22.02
CA TYR A 123 -4.25 -9.40 -21.00
C TYR A 123 -4.74 -10.85 -20.84
N THR A 124 -5.84 -11.26 -21.50
CA THR A 124 -6.28 -12.68 -21.48
C THR A 124 -5.18 -13.59 -22.01
N ASP A 125 -4.37 -13.07 -22.92
CA ASP A 125 -3.26 -13.75 -23.54
C ASP A 125 -1.92 -13.65 -22.76
N GLN A 126 -1.95 -13.22 -21.50
CA GLN A 126 -0.74 -13.04 -20.70
C GLN A 126 -0.82 -13.78 -19.35
N LEU A 127 -1.87 -14.58 -19.15
CA LEU A 127 -2.17 -15.31 -17.91
C LEU A 127 -1.64 -16.76 -17.90
N TRP A 128 -0.75 -17.13 -18.83
CA TRP A 128 -0.24 -18.50 -18.99
C TRP A 128 1.23 -18.69 -18.59
#